data_AF-A0A972K2J6-F1
#
_entry.id   AF-A0A972K2J6-F1
#
_cell.length_a   1.000
_cell.length_b   1.000
_cell.length_c   1.000
_cell.angle_alpha   90.00
_cell.angle_beta   90.00
_cell.angle_gamma   90.00
#
_symmetry.space_group_name_H-M   'P 1'
#
loop_
_entity.id
_entity.type
_entity.pdbx_description
1 polymer ?
#
loop_
_entity_poly.entity_id
_entity_poly.type
_entity_poly.pdbx_seq_one_letter_code
_entity_poly.pdbx_strand_id
1 'polypeptide(L)'
;MYNNPFRPGGWQQTDSFLDMNHNGIPDQYDIAMDLDHNGMPDHADILFDMNHNGIPDSHDLFIDMDHNGFPDSTDHFFDMDHDGMPDQYDIFVDLDHNGFNDGKIGF
;
A
#
# COMPACT_ATOMS: atom_id res chain seq x y z
N MET A 1 12.69 7.21 6.83
CA MET A 1 11.35 7.69 6.45
C MET A 1 10.72 6.49 5.81
N TYR A 2 9.73 5.90 6.47
CA TYR A 2 9.04 4.72 5.98
C TYR A 2 8.25 5.17 4.75
N ASN A 3 8.68 4.74 3.56
CA ASN A 3 7.84 4.86 2.38
C ASN A 3 6.79 3.78 2.56
N ASN A 4 5.58 4.19 2.88
CA ASN A 4 4.46 3.27 2.99
C ASN A 4 4.33 2.55 1.63
N PRO A 5 4.37 1.22 1.58
CA PRO A 5 4.26 0.46 0.33
C PRO A 5 3.02 0.84 -0.49
N PHE A 6 1.89 1.16 0.16
CA PHE A 6 0.67 1.62 -0.51
C PHE A 6 0.76 3.03 -1.11
N ARG A 7 1.86 3.75 -0.87
CA ARG A 7 1.95 5.19 -1.14
C ARG A 7 3.30 5.50 -1.76
N PRO A 8 3.46 5.31 -3.08
CA PRO A 8 4.66 5.73 -3.77
C PRO A 8 5.00 7.19 -3.44
N GLY A 9 6.28 7.55 -3.49
CA GLY A 9 6.73 8.88 -3.09
C GLY A 9 5.94 9.99 -3.81
N GLY A 10 5.25 10.84 -3.05
CA GLY A 10 4.39 11.91 -3.58
C GLY A 10 2.88 11.65 -3.45
N TRP A 11 2.48 10.43 -3.09
CA TRP A 11 1.07 10.10 -2.84
C TRP A 11 0.52 10.78 -1.58
N GLN A 12 -0.66 11.36 -1.67
CA GLN A 12 -1.40 11.93 -0.55
C GLN A 12 -2.70 11.15 -0.36
N GLN A 13 -2.83 10.47 0.78
CA GLN A 13 -4.10 9.87 1.19
C GLN A 13 -5.14 10.96 1.39
N THR A 14 -6.30 10.80 0.76
CA THR A 14 -7.46 11.68 0.89
C THR A 14 -8.65 11.00 1.54
N ASP A 15 -8.74 9.66 1.48
CA ASP A 15 -9.82 8.97 2.17
C ASP A 15 -9.52 8.85 3.68
N SER A 16 -10.45 9.34 4.49
CA SER A 16 -10.40 9.22 5.94
C SER A 16 -10.99 7.91 6.46
N PHE A 17 -11.66 7.15 5.59
CA PHE A 17 -12.31 5.88 5.90
C PHE A 17 -11.54 4.65 5.44
N LEU A 18 -10.46 4.83 4.66
CA LEU A 18 -9.53 3.77 4.25
C LEU A 18 -9.32 2.75 5.39
N ASP A 19 -9.69 1.50 5.12
CA ASP A 19 -9.67 0.37 6.05
C ASP A 19 -9.16 -0.87 5.31
N MET A 20 -7.83 -0.95 5.14
CA MET A 20 -7.17 -1.97 4.31
C MET A 20 -7.35 -3.40 4.85
N ASN A 21 -7.55 -3.55 6.16
CA ASN A 21 -7.74 -4.85 6.81
C ASN A 21 -9.22 -5.17 7.08
N HIS A 22 -10.14 -4.30 6.64
CA HIS A 22 -11.60 -4.42 6.75
C HIS A 22 -12.09 -4.72 8.17
N ASN A 23 -11.44 -4.15 9.19
CA ASN A 23 -11.80 -4.41 10.59
C ASN A 23 -12.80 -3.38 11.17
N GLY A 24 -13.18 -2.38 10.39
CA GLY A 24 -14.12 -1.31 10.74
C GLY A 24 -13.49 -0.14 11.50
N ILE A 25 -12.17 -0.10 11.62
CA ILE A 25 -11.39 1.01 12.17
C ILE A 25 -10.55 1.58 11.03
N PRO A 26 -10.75 2.84 10.64
CA PRO A 26 -9.93 3.44 9.58
C PRO A 26 -8.44 3.38 9.92
N ASP A 27 -7.62 3.14 8.91
CA ASP A 27 -6.17 2.92 8.98
C ASP A 27 -5.45 3.93 9.86
N GLN A 28 -5.77 5.22 9.71
CA GLN A 28 -5.15 6.32 10.48
C GLN A 28 -5.42 6.24 11.99
N TYR A 29 -6.42 5.47 12.41
CA TYR A 29 -6.81 5.24 13.80
C TYR A 29 -6.57 3.80 14.25
N ASP A 30 -6.21 2.88 13.35
CA ASP A 30 -5.94 1.49 13.67
C ASP A 30 -4.50 1.27 14.13
N ILE A 31 -4.28 1.40 15.44
CA ILE A 31 -2.97 1.13 16.05
C ILE A 31 -2.60 -0.36 16.08
N ALA A 32 -3.55 -1.25 15.81
CA ALA A 32 -3.37 -2.70 15.87
C ALA A 32 -3.27 -3.32 14.47
N MET A 33 -3.24 -2.50 13.43
CA MET A 33 -3.01 -2.91 12.06
C MET A 33 -1.73 -3.76 11.95
N ASP A 34 -1.86 -4.91 11.29
CA ASP A 34 -0.85 -5.96 11.14
C ASP A 34 -1.09 -6.60 9.75
N LEU A 35 -0.74 -5.87 8.67
CA LEU A 35 -1.09 -6.27 7.30
C LEU A 35 -0.30 -7.48 6.82
N ASP A 36 0.93 -7.65 7.30
CA ASP A 36 1.75 -8.83 7.04
C ASP A 36 1.52 -9.96 8.07
N HIS A 37 0.51 -9.82 8.94
CA HIS A 37 0.03 -10.85 9.86
C HIS A 37 1.15 -11.52 10.70
N ASN A 38 2.20 -10.79 11.04
CA ASN A 38 3.35 -11.32 11.75
C ASN A 38 3.21 -11.18 13.28
N GLY A 39 2.12 -10.55 13.74
CA GLY A 39 1.79 -10.32 15.14
C GLY A 39 2.41 -9.06 15.73
N MET A 40 3.06 -8.24 14.91
CA MET A 40 3.65 -6.95 15.27
C MET A 40 2.89 -5.84 14.56
N PRO A 41 2.41 -4.80 15.25
CA PRO A 41 1.69 -3.73 14.58
C PRO A 41 2.57 -3.00 13.55
N ASP A 42 2.03 -2.72 12.36
CA ASP A 42 2.74 -2.15 11.21
C ASP A 42 3.57 -0.91 11.58
N HIS A 43 2.99 0.00 12.39
CA HIS A 43 3.67 1.23 12.80
C HIS A 43 4.91 1.02 13.68
N ALA A 44 5.04 -0.17 14.28
CA ALA A 44 6.14 -0.58 15.14
C ALA A 44 7.02 -1.66 14.50
N ASP A 45 6.62 -2.17 13.33
CA ASP A 45 7.31 -3.27 12.68
C ASP A 45 8.40 -2.78 11.72
N ILE A 46 9.63 -3.19 12.04
CA ILE A 46 10.81 -2.90 11.21
C ILE A 46 11.14 -4.03 10.23
N LEU A 47 10.49 -5.19 10.41
CA LEU A 47 10.64 -6.40 9.60
C LEU A 47 9.44 -6.63 8.68
N PHE A 48 8.54 -5.65 8.57
CA PHE A 48 7.35 -5.69 7.73
C PHE A 48 7.68 -6.25 6.36
N ASP A 49 6.99 -7.33 5.99
CA ASP A 49 7.25 -8.17 4.82
C ASP A 49 5.91 -8.58 4.20
N MET A 50 5.30 -7.65 3.46
CA MET A 50 3.93 -7.82 2.97
C MET A 50 3.81 -8.93 1.93
N ASN A 51 4.86 -9.17 1.17
CA ASN A 51 4.88 -10.24 0.16
C ASN A 51 5.34 -11.60 0.72
N HIS A 52 5.71 -11.65 2.01
CA HIS A 52 6.16 -12.83 2.75
C HIS A 52 7.34 -13.58 2.11
N ASN A 53 8.27 -12.86 1.48
CA ASN A 53 9.42 -13.49 0.83
C ASN A 53 10.64 -13.65 1.76
N GLY A 54 10.54 -13.18 3.01
CA GLY A 54 11.58 -13.26 4.02
C GLY A 54 12.60 -12.11 3.95
N ILE A 55 12.37 -11.11 3.11
CA ILE A 55 13.14 -9.87 3.02
C ILE A 55 12.20 -8.73 3.44
N PRO A 56 12.51 -7.98 4.50
CA PRO A 56 11.67 -6.83 4.87
C PRO A 56 11.51 -5.87 3.70
N ASP A 57 10.31 -5.34 3.48
CA ASP A 57 9.95 -4.50 2.33
C ASP A 57 10.90 -3.30 2.19
N SER A 58 11.36 -2.75 3.32
CA SER A 58 12.36 -1.66 3.35
C SER A 58 13.72 -2.00 2.72
N HIS A 59 14.01 -3.27 2.50
CA HIS A 59 15.25 -3.80 1.91
C HIS A 59 14.98 -4.70 0.69
N ASP A 60 13.72 -4.88 0.30
CA ASP A 60 13.35 -5.71 -0.84
C ASP A 60 13.35 -4.89 -2.13
N LEU A 61 14.29 -5.20 -3.02
CA LEU A 61 14.41 -4.57 -4.34
C LEU A 61 13.54 -5.25 -5.40
N PHE A 62 12.95 -6.39 -5.06
CA PHE A 62 12.15 -7.24 -5.94
C PHE A 62 10.70 -7.37 -5.47
N ILE A 63 10.28 -6.54 -4.52
CA ILE A 63 8.88 -6.43 -4.14
C ILE A 63 8.02 -6.12 -5.39
N ASP A 64 6.93 -6.85 -5.52
CA ASP A 64 5.99 -6.86 -6.64
C ASP A 64 4.58 -6.95 -6.03
N MET A 65 4.06 -5.80 -5.58
CA MET A 65 2.82 -5.74 -4.81
C MET A 65 1.58 -5.96 -5.66
N ASP A 66 1.59 -5.49 -6.91
CA ASP A 66 0.49 -5.69 -7.84
C ASP A 66 0.55 -7.07 -8.55
N HIS A 67 1.60 -7.85 -8.28
CA HIS A 67 1.82 -9.22 -8.76
C HIS A 67 1.87 -9.32 -10.29
N ASN A 68 2.37 -8.30 -10.97
CA ASN A 68 2.44 -8.27 -12.42
C ASN A 68 3.76 -8.82 -13.00
N GLY A 69 4.70 -9.20 -12.13
CA GLY A 69 5.99 -9.79 -12.48
C GLY A 69 7.12 -8.78 -12.68
N PHE A 70 6.87 -7.49 -12.44
CA PHE A 70 7.88 -6.44 -12.43
C PHE A 70 8.08 -5.91 -11.00
N PRO A 71 9.33 -5.71 -10.56
CA PRO A 71 9.57 -5.05 -9.28
C PRO A 71 8.99 -3.64 -9.27
N ASP A 72 8.28 -3.28 -8.20
CA ASP A 72 7.60 -1.99 -8.02
C ASP A 72 8.53 -0.80 -8.31
N SER A 73 9.80 -0.91 -7.90
CA SER A 73 10.82 0.15 -8.12
C SER A 73 11.11 0.46 -9.59
N THR A 74 10.76 -0.44 -10.50
CA THR A 74 10.97 -0.35 -11.94
C THR A 74 9.68 -0.45 -12.73
N ASP A 75 8.54 -0.58 -12.06
CA ASP A 75 7.28 -0.80 -12.70
C ASP A 75 6.61 0.53 -13.09
N HIS A 76 6.47 0.72 -14.40
CA HIS A 76 5.80 1.88 -14.98
C HIS A 76 4.30 1.68 -15.15
N PHE A 77 3.81 0.45 -14.96
CA PHE A 77 2.40 0.07 -15.08
C PHE A 77 1.81 -0.39 -13.75
N PHE A 78 2.49 -0.06 -12.64
CA PHE A 78 2.05 -0.37 -11.29
C PHE A 78 0.58 0.04 -11.09
N ASP A 79 -0.24 -0.94 -10.74
CA ASP A 79 -1.71 -0.86 -10.70
C ASP A 79 -2.19 -1.63 -9.46
N MET A 80 -2.24 -0.94 -8.32
CA MET A 80 -2.41 -1.59 -7.02
C MET A 80 -3.85 -2.05 -6.75
N ASP A 81 -4.86 -1.35 -7.26
CA ASP A 81 -6.27 -1.73 -7.13
C ASP A 81 -6.78 -2.58 -8.31
N HIS A 82 -5.92 -2.86 -9.29
CA HIS A 82 -6.19 -3.70 -10.45
C HIS A 82 -7.37 -3.21 -11.30
N ASP A 83 -7.58 -1.89 -11.37
CA ASP A 83 -8.65 -1.29 -12.16
C ASP A 83 -8.28 -1.13 -13.66
N GLY A 84 -7.00 -1.35 -13.99
CA GLY A 84 -6.45 -1.26 -15.33
C GLY A 84 -5.87 0.11 -15.70
N MET A 85 -5.87 1.06 -14.76
CA MET A 85 -5.19 2.35 -14.86
C MET A 85 -3.95 2.35 -13.97
N PRO A 86 -2.75 2.57 -14.53
CA PRO A 86 -1.55 2.68 -13.70
C PRO A 86 -1.68 3.79 -12.66
N ASP A 87 -1.29 3.52 -11.42
CA ASP A 87 -1.37 4.40 -10.24
C ASP A 87 -0.84 5.81 -10.51
N GLN A 88 0.20 5.93 -11.35
CA GLN A 88 0.79 7.23 -11.70
C GLN A 88 -0.15 8.16 -12.48
N TYR A 89 -1.18 7.60 -13.11
CA TYR A 89 -2.21 8.30 -13.88
C TYR A 89 -3.60 8.10 -13.31
N ASP A 90 -3.74 7.23 -12.32
CA ASP A 90 -5.02 6.98 -11.70
C ASP A 90 -5.35 8.04 -10.63
N ILE A 91 -6.54 8.61 -10.79
CA ILE A 91 -7.13 9.62 -9.90
C ILE A 91 -8.35 9.08 -9.17
N PHE A 92 -8.59 7.77 -9.25
CA PHE A 92 -9.71 7.07 -8.64
C PHE A 92 -9.32 5.84 -7.82
N VAL A 93 -8.03 5.67 -7.50
CA VAL A 93 -7.50 4.57 -6.66
C VAL A 93 -8.41 4.28 -5.47
N ASP A 94 -8.87 3.03 -5.39
CA ASP A 94 -9.78 2.51 -4.34
C ASP A 94 -9.29 1.13 -3.88
N LEU A 95 -8.31 1.12 -2.98
CA LEU A 95 -7.60 -0.07 -2.51
C LEU A 95 -8.50 -0.96 -1.63
N ASP A 96 -9.30 -0.35 -0.75
CA ASP A 96 -10.20 -1.08 0.15
C ASP A 96 -11.59 -1.35 -0.45
N HIS A 97 -11.83 -0.88 -1.68
CA HIS A 97 -13.07 -1.02 -2.44
C HIS A 97 -14.30 -0.43 -1.74
N ASN A 98 -14.12 0.64 -0.97
CA ASN A 98 -15.19 1.32 -0.25
C ASN A 98 -15.96 2.32 -1.13
N GLY A 99 -15.51 2.55 -2.37
CA GLY A 99 -16.12 3.45 -3.35
C GLY A 99 -15.75 4.92 -3.16
N PHE A 100 -14.79 5.22 -2.28
CA PHE A 100 -14.14 6.52 -2.14
C PHE A 100 -12.72 6.43 -2.68
N ASN A 101 -12.25 7.54 -3.27
CA ASN A 101 -10.87 7.60 -3.72
C ASN A 101 -9.94 7.78 -2.50
N ASP A 102 -9.02 6.85 -2.35
CA ASP A 102 -8.02 6.76 -1.28
C ASP A 102 -6.96 7.84 -1.35
N GLY A 103 -6.63 8.34 -2.53
CA GLY A 103 -5.61 9.37 -2.70
C GLY A 103 -5.24 9.73 -4.13
N LYS A 104 -4.16 10.50 -4.24
CA LYS A 104 -3.60 10.91 -5.52
C LYS A 104 -2.12 11.23 -5.37
N ILE A 105 -1.38 11.12 -6.46
CA ILE A 105 -0.03 11.69 -6.54
C ILE A 105 -0.13 13.22 -6.56
N GLY A 106 0.54 13.87 -5.61
CA GLY A 106 0.68 15.32 -5.56
C GLY A 106 1.70 15.84 -6.58
N PHE A 107 1.38 16.97 -7.23
CA PHE A 107 2.31 17.74 -8.06
C PHE A 107 3.23 18.62 -7.20
#